data_AF-A0A4R8SGH6-F1
#
_entry.id   AF-A0A4R8SGH6-F1
#
_cell.length_a   1.000
_cell.length_b   1.000
_cell.length_c   1.000
_cell.angle_alpha   90.00
_cell.angle_beta   90.00
_cell.angle_gamma   90.00
#
_symmetry.space_group_name_H-M   'P 1'
#
loop_
_entity.id
_entity.type
_entity.pdbx_description
1 polymer ?
#
loop_
_entity_poly.entity_id
_entity_poly.type
_entity_poly.pdbx_seq_one_letter_code
_entity_poly.pdbx_strand_id
1 'polypeptide(L)'
;MLTVHGVAGYQSGCRCGGCSSAEAQRSQRIGDAERERWEPINQRAARRSQHYFADAADHPLNWQKPWTTEEIDTALDASSTAAQVATRLDRSIGAIHAARRRFRRRIN
;
A
#
# COMPACT_ATOMS: atom_id res chain seq x y z
N MET A 1 37.16 31.64 -18.11
CA MET A 1 36.32 30.70 -17.35
C MET A 1 36.36 29.37 -18.08
N LEU A 2 36.74 28.28 -17.41
CA LEU A 2 36.66 26.94 -18.02
C LEU A 2 35.21 26.48 -17.96
N THR A 3 34.60 26.23 -19.11
CA THR A 3 33.24 25.68 -19.16
C THR A 3 33.29 24.22 -18.73
N VAL A 4 32.72 23.93 -17.55
CA VAL A 4 32.59 22.55 -17.06
C VAL A 4 31.44 21.88 -17.79
N HIS A 5 31.69 20.73 -18.42
CA HIS A 5 30.70 19.95 -19.16
C HIS A 5 30.47 18.56 -18.51
N GLY A 6 29.42 17.86 -18.96
CA GLY A 6 28.98 16.59 -18.38
C GLY A 6 27.98 16.79 -17.23
N VAL A 7 27.92 15.83 -16.30
CA VAL A 7 27.00 15.87 -15.15
C VAL A 7 27.19 17.14 -14.31
N ALA A 8 28.44 17.48 -13.97
CA ALA A 8 28.74 18.69 -13.20
C ALA A 8 28.32 19.98 -13.93
N GLY A 9 28.48 20.00 -15.27
CA GLY A 9 28.00 21.09 -16.11
C GLY A 9 26.47 21.20 -16.09
N TYR A 10 25.76 20.07 -16.20
CA TYR A 10 24.29 20.05 -16.10
C TYR A 10 23.80 20.55 -14.73
N GLN A 11 24.39 20.06 -13.64
CA GLN A 11 24.05 20.46 -12.27
C GLN A 11 24.34 21.95 -12.01
N SER A 12 25.33 22.51 -12.71
CA SER A 12 25.67 23.94 -12.65
C SER A 12 24.86 24.82 -13.63
N GLY A 13 23.89 24.26 -14.36
CA GLY A 13 22.96 25.01 -15.21
C GLY A 13 23.17 24.89 -16.72
N CYS A 14 24.20 24.20 -17.21
CA CYS A 14 24.37 23.97 -18.65
C CYS A 14 23.27 23.03 -19.18
N ARG A 15 22.75 23.29 -20.39
CA ARG A 15 21.68 22.51 -21.02
C ARG A 15 22.02 22.02 -22.43
N CYS A 16 23.29 22.10 -22.83
CA CYS A 16 23.70 21.56 -24.13
C CYS A 16 23.46 20.04 -24.18
N GLY A 17 23.35 19.49 -25.40
CA GLY A 17 23.04 18.07 -25.61
C GLY A 17 23.93 17.13 -24.80
N GLY A 18 25.25 17.37 -24.77
CA GLY A 18 26.19 16.52 -24.02
C GLY A 18 25.96 16.52 -22.50
N CYS A 19 25.65 17.67 -21.90
CA CYS A 19 25.39 17.76 -20.45
C CYS A 19 24.04 17.11 -20.11
N SER A 20 23.02 17.34 -20.93
CA SER A 20 21.70 16.73 -20.76
C SER A 20 21.73 15.21 -20.90
N SER A 21 22.46 14.67 -21.89
CA SER A 21 22.67 13.22 -22.04
C SER A 21 23.44 12.63 -20.87
N ALA A 22 24.45 13.33 -20.34
CA ALA A 22 25.21 12.85 -19.19
C ALA A 22 24.35 12.75 -17.92
N GLU A 23 23.47 13.72 -17.66
CA GLU A 23 22.53 13.63 -16.53
C GLU A 23 21.47 12.55 -16.74
N ALA A 24 20.96 12.38 -17.96
CA ALA A 24 20.01 11.31 -18.28
C ALA A 24 20.64 9.92 -18.03
N GLN A 25 21.88 9.70 -18.47
CA GLN A 25 22.62 8.46 -18.21
C GLN A 25 22.88 8.24 -16.71
N ARG A 26 23.18 9.32 -15.96
CA ARG A 26 23.32 9.23 -14.50
C ARG A 26 22.00 8.81 -13.84
N SER A 27 20.89 9.46 -14.19
CA SER A 27 19.56 9.15 -13.66
C SER A 27 19.17 7.70 -13.97
N GLN A 28 19.45 7.23 -15.19
CA GLN A 28 19.21 5.84 -15.57
C GLN A 28 20.00 4.86 -14.70
N ARG A 29 21.31 5.09 -14.52
CA ARG A 29 22.16 4.23 -13.66
C ARG A 29 21.70 4.19 -12.21
N ILE A 30 21.26 5.33 -11.67
CA ILE A 30 20.68 5.38 -10.32
C ILE A 30 19.39 4.55 -10.28
N GLY A 31 18.51 4.69 -11.26
CA GLY A 31 17.29 3.89 -11.36
C GLY A 31 17.57 2.39 -11.46
N ASP A 32 18.56 1.99 -12.25
CA ASP A 32 18.99 0.60 -12.40
C ASP A 32 19.52 0.03 -11.07
N ALA A 33 20.42 0.78 -10.42
CA ALA A 33 20.98 0.39 -9.12
C ALA A 33 19.93 0.32 -8.01
N GLU A 34 18.98 1.26 -7.96
CA GLU A 34 17.88 1.21 -7.00
C GLU A 34 16.96 0.02 -7.28
N ARG A 35 16.62 -0.26 -8.54
CA ARG A 35 15.81 -1.44 -8.89
C ARG A 35 16.48 -2.73 -8.40
N GLU A 36 17.77 -2.89 -8.70
CA GLU A 36 18.53 -4.06 -8.25
C GLU A 36 18.58 -4.15 -6.72
N ARG A 37 18.85 -3.04 -6.04
CA ARG A 37 18.90 -2.96 -4.58
C ARG A 37 17.57 -3.35 -3.91
N TRP A 38 16.45 -2.89 -4.47
CA TRP A 38 15.11 -3.15 -3.91
C TRP A 38 14.51 -4.48 -4.33
N GLU A 39 15.02 -5.11 -5.39
CA GLU A 39 14.46 -6.35 -5.96
C GLU A 39 14.23 -7.45 -4.90
N PRO A 40 15.19 -7.80 -4.00
CA PRO A 40 14.96 -8.84 -3.01
C PRO A 40 13.83 -8.50 -2.01
N ILE A 41 13.68 -7.22 -1.66
CA ILE A 41 12.64 -6.73 -0.76
C ILE A 41 11.28 -6.78 -1.47
N ASN A 42 11.23 -6.32 -2.71
CA ASN A 42 10.03 -6.36 -3.54
C ASN A 42 9.56 -7.79 -3.77
N GLN A 43 10.48 -8.72 -4.06
CA GLN A 43 10.17 -10.14 -4.18
C GLN A 43 9.63 -10.73 -2.87
N ARG A 44 10.20 -10.36 -1.72
CA ARG A 44 9.68 -10.81 -0.42
C ARG A 44 8.27 -10.27 -0.17
N ALA A 45 8.02 -9.00 -0.49
CA ALA A 45 6.70 -8.40 -0.38
C ALA A 45 5.69 -9.06 -1.33
N ALA A 46 6.11 -9.36 -2.57
CA ALA A 46 5.31 -10.07 -3.55
C ALA A 46 4.94 -11.47 -3.07
N ARG A 47 5.91 -12.25 -2.56
CA ARG A 47 5.64 -13.58 -1.97
C ARG A 47 4.66 -13.51 -0.80
N ARG A 48 4.83 -12.54 0.10
CA ARG A 48 3.90 -12.35 1.23
C ARG A 48 2.48 -12.02 0.74
N SER A 49 2.37 -11.14 -0.25
CA SER A 49 1.10 -10.79 -0.87
C SER A 49 0.44 -12.01 -1.51
N GLN A 50 1.19 -12.75 -2.33
CA GLN A 50 0.73 -13.99 -2.96
C GLN A 50 0.25 -15.01 -1.93
N HIS A 51 0.99 -15.21 -0.84
CA HIS A 51 0.58 -16.12 0.24
C HIS A 51 -0.74 -15.67 0.88
N TYR A 52 -0.85 -14.38 1.23
CA TYR A 52 -2.07 -13.81 1.80
C TYR A 52 -3.30 -13.99 0.89
N PHE A 53 -3.13 -13.89 -0.43
CA PHE A 53 -4.20 -14.10 -1.40
C PHE A 53 -4.43 -15.57 -1.77
N ALA A 54 -3.42 -16.44 -1.65
CA ALA A 54 -3.58 -17.89 -1.83
C ALA A 54 -4.40 -18.49 -0.68
N ASP A 55 -4.10 -18.08 0.55
CA ASP A 55 -4.86 -18.49 1.75
C ASP A 55 -6.34 -18.06 1.68
N ALA A 56 -6.65 -17.01 0.90
CA ALA A 56 -8.00 -16.52 0.69
C ALA A 56 -8.96 -17.53 0.03
N ALA A 57 -8.43 -18.50 -0.71
CA ALA A 57 -9.23 -19.53 -1.37
C ALA A 57 -9.86 -20.48 -0.35
N ASP A 58 -9.12 -20.83 0.71
CA ASP A 58 -9.58 -21.73 1.77
C ASP A 58 -10.18 -20.95 2.96
N HIS A 59 -9.69 -19.73 3.21
CA HIS A 59 -10.12 -18.86 4.30
C HIS A 59 -10.47 -17.47 3.72
N PRO A 60 -11.75 -17.23 3.37
CA PRO A 60 -12.16 -15.98 2.75
C PRO A 60 -11.63 -14.80 3.55
N LEU A 61 -10.96 -13.87 2.85
CA LEU A 61 -10.44 -12.67 3.51
C LEU A 61 -11.58 -11.98 4.26
N ASN A 62 -11.29 -11.43 5.45
CA ASN A 62 -12.30 -10.84 6.32
C ASN A 62 -13.18 -9.75 5.67
N TRP A 63 -12.72 -9.15 4.57
CA TRP A 63 -13.48 -8.18 3.75
C TRP A 63 -14.40 -8.82 2.70
N GLN A 64 -14.18 -10.08 2.35
CA GLN A 64 -15.03 -10.89 1.46
C GLN A 64 -16.13 -11.64 2.22
N LYS A 65 -15.92 -11.96 3.51
CA LYS A 65 -16.94 -12.62 4.35
C LYS A 65 -18.21 -11.75 4.40
N PRO A 66 -19.36 -12.21 3.84
CA PRO A 66 -20.62 -11.48 3.88
C PRO A 66 -21.03 -11.18 5.31
N TRP A 67 -21.68 -10.05 5.55
CA TRP A 67 -22.22 -9.71 6.87
C TRP A 67 -23.59 -10.36 7.04
N THR A 68 -23.78 -11.14 8.10
CA THR A 68 -25.13 -11.61 8.46
C THR A 68 -25.88 -10.51 9.22
N THR A 69 -27.20 -10.63 9.32
CA THR A 69 -28.03 -9.70 10.10
C THR A 69 -27.58 -9.65 11.56
N GLU A 70 -27.27 -10.81 12.15
CA GLU A 70 -26.83 -10.93 13.54
C GLU A 70 -25.45 -10.31 13.76
N GLU A 71 -24.53 -10.48 12.79
CA GLU A 71 -23.22 -9.83 12.82
C GLU A 71 -23.37 -8.31 12.70
N ILE A 72 -24.33 -7.81 11.89
CA ILE A 72 -24.63 -6.37 11.76
C ILE A 72 -25.17 -5.83 13.07
N ASP A 73 -26.16 -6.48 13.68
CA ASP A 73 -26.74 -6.05 14.96
C ASP A 73 -25.68 -6.03 16.06
N THR A 74 -24.84 -7.06 16.12
CA THR A 74 -23.71 -7.11 17.06
C THR A 74 -22.67 -6.01 16.77
N ALA A 75 -22.42 -5.69 15.50
CA ALA A 75 -21.53 -4.58 15.10
C ALA A 75 -22.11 -3.21 15.46
N LEU A 76 -23.43 -3.04 15.39
CA LEU A 76 -24.12 -1.79 15.69
C LEU A 76 -24.41 -1.59 17.18
N ASP A 77 -24.24 -2.62 18.02
CA ASP A 77 -24.32 -2.50 19.47
C ASP A 77 -23.31 -1.45 19.98
N ALA A 78 -23.86 -0.38 20.55
CA ALA A 78 -23.11 0.75 21.09
C ALA A 78 -22.57 0.49 22.50
N SER A 79 -23.05 -0.54 23.20
CA SER A 79 -22.58 -0.91 24.53
C SER A 79 -21.22 -1.62 24.52
N SER A 80 -20.84 -2.17 23.35
CA SER A 80 -19.57 -2.87 23.15
C SER A 80 -18.55 -2.01 22.39
N THR A 81 -17.27 -2.10 22.78
CA THR A 81 -16.17 -1.49 22.03
C THR A 81 -15.94 -2.25 20.71
N ALA A 82 -15.36 -1.57 19.71
CA ALA A 82 -15.03 -2.21 18.43
C ALA A 82 -14.08 -3.40 18.58
N ALA A 83 -13.18 -3.36 19.58
CA ALA A 83 -12.27 -4.46 19.89
C ALA A 83 -13.01 -5.70 20.44
N GLN A 84 -13.94 -5.51 21.38
CA GLN A 84 -14.74 -6.61 21.94
C GLN A 84 -15.59 -7.28 20.85
N VAL A 85 -16.23 -6.47 19.99
CA VAL A 85 -17.02 -7.00 18.89
C VAL A 85 -16.15 -7.73 17.86
N ALA A 86 -14.98 -7.17 17.53
CA ALA A 86 -14.01 -7.79 16.61
C ALA A 86 -13.60 -9.18 17.09
N THR A 87 -13.24 -9.32 18.38
CA THR A 87 -12.92 -10.61 18.99
C THR A 87 -14.11 -11.57 18.96
N ARG A 88 -15.33 -11.09 19.27
CA ARG A 88 -16.53 -11.94 19.27
C ARG A 88 -16.91 -12.48 17.89
N LEU A 89 -16.74 -11.67 16.84
CA LEU A 89 -17.16 -12.00 15.48
C LEU A 89 -16.03 -12.61 14.63
N ASP A 90 -14.84 -12.78 15.21
CA ASP A 90 -13.61 -13.15 14.49
C ASP A 90 -13.38 -12.28 13.24
N ARG A 91 -13.46 -10.97 13.43
CA ARG A 91 -13.21 -9.97 12.39
C ARG A 91 -12.18 -8.96 12.87
N SER A 92 -11.58 -8.21 11.94
CA SER A 92 -10.68 -7.14 12.31
C SER A 92 -11.42 -5.94 12.90
N ILE A 93 -10.77 -5.18 13.79
CA ILE A 93 -11.30 -3.93 14.36
C ILE A 93 -11.68 -2.94 13.24
N GLY A 94 -10.86 -2.86 12.19
CA GLY A 94 -11.14 -2.05 11.00
C GLY A 94 -12.42 -2.47 10.26
N ALA A 95 -12.70 -3.78 10.18
CA ALA A 95 -13.95 -4.30 9.62
C ALA A 95 -15.16 -3.87 10.45
N ILE A 96 -15.07 -3.85 11.79
CA ILE A 96 -16.14 -3.35 12.66
C ILE A 96 -16.39 -1.85 12.43
N HIS A 97 -15.34 -1.03 12.34
CA HIS A 97 -15.50 0.39 12.03
C HIS A 97 -16.11 0.63 10.64
N ALA A 98 -15.72 -0.18 9.65
CA ALA A 98 -16.32 -0.13 8.31
C ALA A 98 -17.80 -0.52 8.35
N ALA A 99 -18.15 -1.60 9.05
CA ALA A 99 -19.53 -2.06 9.23
C ALA A 99 -20.39 -1.01 9.93
N ARG A 100 -19.91 -0.44 11.04
CA ARG A 100 -20.61 0.65 11.76
C ARG A 100 -20.87 1.86 10.87
N ARG A 101 -19.95 2.21 9.96
CA ARG A 101 -20.16 3.29 8.98
C ARG A 101 -21.14 2.90 7.88
N ARG A 102 -21.04 1.66 7.38
CA ARG A 102 -21.84 1.14 6.26
C ARG A 102 -23.31 0.91 6.65
N PHE A 103 -23.55 0.32 7.82
CA PHE A 103 -24.85 -0.16 8.25
C PHE A 103 -25.54 0.76 9.26
N ARG A 104 -24.90 1.84 9.72
CA ARG A 104 -25.61 2.86 10.49
C ARG A 104 -26.78 3.36 9.65
N ARG A 105 -28.00 3.12 10.12
CA ARG A 105 -29.18 3.80 9.56
C ARG A 105 -28.91 5.29 9.59
N ARG A 106 -29.03 5.96 8.44
CA ARG A 106 -29.28 7.40 8.43
C ARG A 106 -30.65 7.57 9.07
N ILE A 107 -30.67 7.93 10.34
CA ILE A 107 -31.89 8.43 10.97
C ILE A 107 -32.05 9.83 10.39
N ASN A 108 -33.00 9.98 9.47
CA ASN A 108 -33.59 11.25 9.09
C ASN A 108 -34.85 11.44 9.94
#